data_AF-A0A0D2AR10-F1
#
_entry.id   AF-A0A0D2AR10-F1
#
_cell.length_a   1.000
_cell.length_b   1.000
_cell.length_c   1.000
_cell.angle_alpha   90.00
_cell.angle_beta   90.00
_cell.angle_gamma   90.00
#
_symmetry.space_group_name_H-M   'P 1'
#
loop_
_entity.id
_entity.type
_entity.pdbx_description
1 polymer ?
#
loop_
_entity_poly.entity_id
_entity_poly.type
_entity_poly.pdbx_seq_one_letter_code
_entity_poly.pdbx_strand_id
1 'polypeptide(L)' 'MPTPLDRALQSKSAFFGFAGIITAVAAWSIWGTESMFPKEPDPKGDPETWSLEELRRWLNNVGSRERPPFSCGWAN' A
#
# COMPACT_ATOMS: atom_id res chain seq x y z
N MET A 1 -33.84 25.76 25.97
CA MET A 1 -33.56 26.65 24.81
C MET A 1 -32.26 26.14 24.21
N PRO A 2 -32.23 25.64 22.96
CA PRO A 2 -30.98 25.19 22.37
C PRO A 2 -30.10 26.41 22.08
N THR A 3 -28.98 26.50 22.77
CA THR A 3 -28.03 27.60 22.61
C THR A 3 -27.21 27.40 21.32
N PRO A 4 -26.61 28.45 20.75
CA PRO A 4 -25.76 28.33 19.57
C PRO A 4 -24.59 27.33 19.77
N LEU A 5 -24.10 27.19 21.01
CA LEU A 5 -23.06 26.25 21.39
C LEU A 5 -23.52 24.78 21.25
N ASP A 6 -24.77 24.49 21.60
CA ASP A 6 -25.37 23.15 21.50
C ASP A 6 -25.55 22.73 20.02
N ARG A 7 -25.93 23.67 19.15
CA ARG A 7 -25.97 23.42 17.69
C ARG A 7 -24.59 23.22 17.07
N ALA A 8 -23.56 23.92 17.55
CA ALA A 8 -22.19 23.74 17.06
C ALA A 8 -21.65 22.35 17.43
N LEU A 9 -21.98 21.86 18.63
CA LEU A 9 -21.60 20.54 19.12
C LEU A 9 -22.39 19.40 18.45
N GLN A 10 -23.64 19.64 18.02
CA GLN A 10 -24.43 18.68 17.22
C GLN A 10 -24.22 18.83 15.70
N SER A 11 -23.00 19.12 15.25
CA SER A 11 -22.68 19.29 13.82
C SER A 11 -22.56 17.96 13.07
N LYS A 12 -23.70 17.25 12.94
CA LYS A 12 -23.81 16.02 12.13
C LYS A 12 -23.35 16.23 10.68
N SER A 13 -23.60 17.41 10.11
CA SER A 13 -23.16 17.76 8.75
C SER A 13 -21.63 17.85 8.62
N ALA A 14 -20.94 18.39 9.62
CA ALA A 14 -19.48 18.46 9.62
C ALA A 14 -18.86 17.07 9.72
N PHE A 15 -19.43 16.20 10.56
CA PHE A 15 -19.01 14.81 10.65
C PHE A 15 -19.16 14.06 9.33
N PHE A 16 -20.33 14.12 8.69
CA PHE A 16 -20.55 13.46 7.40
C PHE A 16 -19.68 14.05 6.28
N GLY A 17 -19.45 15.36 6.28
CA GLY A 17 -18.53 16.01 5.34
C GLY A 17 -17.09 15.49 5.49
N PHE A 18 -16.56 15.48 6.72
CA PHE A 18 -15.23 14.95 7.00
C PHE A 18 -15.12 13.46 6.65
N ALA A 19 -16.05 12.64 7.13
CA ALA A 19 -16.07 11.20 6.87
C ALA A 19 -16.18 10.89 5.37
N GLY A 20 -16.99 11.66 4.63
CA GLY A 20 -17.13 11.53 3.18
C GLY A 20 -15.82 11.84 2.44
N ILE A 21 -15.13 12.92 2.81
CA ILE A 21 -13.83 13.27 2.21
C ILE A 21 -12.80 12.19 2.48
N ILE A 22 -12.66 11.75 3.73
CA ILE A 22 -11.67 10.71 4.10
C ILE A 22 -11.98 9.40 3.38
N THR A 23 -13.25 9.00 3.28
CA THR A 23 -13.64 7.79 2.56
C THR A 23 -13.35 7.90 1.07
N ALA A 24 -13.60 9.05 0.44
CA ALA A 24 -13.27 9.28 -0.95
C ALA A 24 -11.75 9.22 -1.21
N VAL A 25 -10.95 9.85 -0.36
CA VAL A 25 -9.48 9.81 -0.44
C VAL A 25 -8.95 8.38 -0.22
N ALA A 26 -9.53 7.65 0.73
CA ALA A 26 -9.16 6.25 1.00
C ALA A 26 -9.50 5.33 -0.17
N ALA A 27 -10.71 5.44 -0.73
CA ALA A 27 -11.10 4.70 -1.92
C ALA A 27 -10.20 5.03 -3.13
N TRP A 28 -9.86 6.31 -3.30
CA TRP A 28 -8.92 6.74 -4.34
C TRP A 28 -7.50 6.19 -4.11
N SER A 29 -7.08 6.07 -2.86
CA SER A 29 -5.78 5.48 -2.50
C SER A 29 -5.75 3.97 -2.73
N ILE A 30 -6.88 3.26 -2.70
CA ILE A 30 -6.90 1.81 -2.96
C ILE A 30 -6.88 1.51 -4.46
N TRP A 31 -7.62 2.28 -5.25
CA TRP A 31 -7.76 2.00 -6.69
C TRP A 31 -6.84 2.83 -7.60
N GLY A 32 -6.34 3.97 -7.13
CA GLY A 32 -5.49 4.88 -7.91
C GLY A 32 -3.99 4.75 -7.64
N THR A 33 -3.57 3.97 -6.65
CA THR A 33 -2.15 3.88 -6.22
C THR A 33 -1.25 3.06 -7.14
N GLU A 34 -1.80 2.40 -8.17
CA GLU A 34 -1.03 1.70 -9.22
C GLU A 34 -0.01 2.64 -9.93
N SER A 35 -0.14 3.95 -9.75
CA SER A 35 0.70 4.99 -10.36
C SER A 35 1.49 5.87 -9.37
N MET A 36 1.35 5.66 -8.05
CA MET A 36 2.02 6.51 -7.06
C MET A 36 3.53 6.24 -6.96
N PHE A 37 3.93 5.03 -7.33
CA PHE A 37 5.33 4.65 -7.50
C PHE A 37 5.47 3.94 -8.83
N PRO A 38 6.16 4.52 -9.82
CA PRO A 38 6.54 3.79 -11.02
C PRO A 38 7.32 2.55 -10.57
N LYS A 39 6.71 1.37 -10.63
CA LYS A 39 7.47 0.12 -10.52
C LYS A 39 8.33 0.07 -11.77
N GLU A 40 9.60 0.38 -11.58
CA GLU A 40 10.58 0.26 -12.65
C GLU A 40 10.48 -1.14 -13.25
N PRO A 41 10.50 -1.24 -14.59
CA PRO A 41 10.25 -2.50 -15.26
C PRO A 41 11.27 -3.54 -14.77
N ASP A 42 10.74 -4.70 -14.37
CA ASP A 42 11.57 -5.85 -13.96
C ASP A 42 12.53 -6.19 -15.12
N PRO A 43 13.83 -6.40 -14.87
CA PRO A 43 14.80 -6.66 -15.93
C PRO A 43 14.36 -7.90 -16.72
N LYS A 44 14.05 -7.69 -18.01
CA LYS A 44 13.69 -8.77 -18.95
C LYS A 44 14.87 -9.04 -19.87
N GLY A 45 15.39 -10.27 -19.86
CA GLY A 45 16.49 -10.70 -20.73
C GLY A 45 17.38 -11.76 -20.08
N ASP A 46 18.59 -11.90 -20.63
CA ASP A 46 19.61 -12.85 -20.19
C ASP A 46 20.32 -12.34 -18.90
N PRO A 47 20.29 -13.08 -17.78
CA PRO A 47 20.86 -12.66 -16.50
C PRO A 47 22.37 -12.41 -16.52
N GLU A 48 23.11 -12.93 -17.51
CA GLU A 48 24.54 -12.68 -17.66
C GLU A 48 24.87 -11.26 -18.16
N THR A 49 23.87 -10.58 -18.72
CA THR A 49 24.01 -9.21 -19.25
C THR A 49 23.50 -8.14 -18.29
N TRP A 50 22.93 -8.54 -17.15
CA TRP A 50 22.36 -7.61 -16.18
C TRP A 50 23.43 -6.83 -15.43
N SER A 51 23.14 -5.57 -15.17
CA SER A 51 23.90 -4.80 -14.19
C SER A 51 23.72 -5.40 -12.78
N LEU A 52 24.70 -5.16 -11.91
CA LEU A 52 24.67 -5.64 -10.53
C LEU A 52 23.44 -5.13 -9.74
N GLU A 53 22.90 -3.98 -10.13
CA GLU A 53 21.70 -3.38 -9.55
C GLU A 53 20.43 -4.12 -9.98
N GLU A 54 20.32 -4.49 -11.25
CA GLU A 54 19.23 -5.31 -11.80
C GLU A 54 19.23 -6.72 -11.20
N LEU A 55 20.40 -7.34 -11.07
CA LEU A 55 20.54 -8.67 -10.45
C LEU A 55 20.13 -8.64 -8.97
N ARG A 56 20.54 -7.61 -8.21
CA ARG A 56 20.13 -7.42 -6.81
C ARG A 56 18.61 -7.22 -6.69
N ARG A 57 18.02 -6.45 -7.59
CA ARG A 57 16.57 -6.20 -7.62
C ARG A 57 15.80 -7.49 -7.89
N TRP A 58 16.24 -8.27 -8.87
CA TRP A 58 15.66 -9.57 -9.20
C TRP A 58 15.79 -10.55 -8.03
N LEU A 59 16.98 -10.65 -7.41
CA LEU A 59 17.22 -11.58 -6.30
C LEU A 59 16.35 -11.26 -5.08
N ASN A 60 16.12 -9.97 -4.77
CA ASN A 60 15.22 -9.55 -3.70
C ASN A 60 13.76 -9.98 -3.97
N ASN A 61 13.32 -9.92 -5.22
CA ASN A 61 12.00 -10.37 -5.62
C ASN A 61 11.88 -11.90 -5.59
N VAL A 62 12.89 -12.62 -6.08
CA VAL A 62 12.87 -14.09 -6.15
C VAL A 62 13.09 -14.76 -4.79
N GLY A 63 14.00 -14.24 -3.95
CA GLY A 63 14.24 -14.77 -2.61
C GLY A 63 13.02 -14.66 -1.67
N SER A 64 12.06 -13.79 -2.00
CA SER A 64 10.78 -13.71 -1.29
C SER A 64 9.80 -14.85 -1.66
N ARG A 65 9.97 -15.48 -2.83
CA ARG A 65 9.09 -16.52 -3.37
C ARG A 65 9.40 -17.92 -2.81
N GLU A 66 10.62 -18.13 -2.31
CA GLU A 66 11.09 -19.42 -1.80
C GLU A 66 10.96 -19.58 -0.28
N ARG A 67 10.41 -18.60 0.45
CA ARG A 67 10.13 -18.79 1.88
C ARG A 67 8.82 -19.57 2.06
N PRO A 68 8.84 -20.88 2.38
CA PRO A 68 7.63 -21.54 2.84
C PRO A 68 7.12 -20.81 4.09
N PRO A 69 5.81 -20.56 4.22
CA PRO A 69 5.27 -19.74 5.31
C PRO A 69 5.49 -20.35 6.71
N PHE A 70 5.85 -21.63 6.80
CA PHE A 70 6.13 -22.30 8.07
C PHE A 70 7.22 -23.36 7.86
N SER A 71 8.48 -23.02 8.07
CA SER A 71 9.51 -24.01 8.43
C SER A 71 9.83 -23.86 9.92
N CYS A 72 8.83 -24.19 10.74
CA CYS A 72 9.06 -24.71 12.08
C CYS A 72 9.24 -26.22 11.89
N GLY A 73 10.46 -26.66 11.58
CA GLY A 73 10.73 -28.04 11.17
C GLY A 73 12.14 -28.50 11.53
N TRP A 74 12.61 -28.13 12.72
CA TRP A 74 13.70 -28.87 13.37
C TRP A 74 13.12 -30.20 13.84
N ALA A 75 13.15 -31.20 12.96
CA ALA A 75 12.92 -32.61 13.26
C ALA A 75 13.97 -33.42 12.51
N ASN A 76 15.19 -33.44 13.03
CA ASN A 76 15.96 -34.61 13.46
C ASN A 76 17.42 -34.21 13.68
#